data_AF-A0A1L3ZVA3-F1
#
_entry.id   AF-A0A1L3ZVA3-F1
#
_cell.length_a   1.000
_cell.length_b   1.000
_cell.length_c   1.000
_cell.angle_alpha   90.00
_cell.angle_beta   90.00
_cell.angle_gamma   90.00
#
_symmetry.space_group_name_H-M   'P 1'
#
loop_
_entity.id
_entity.type
_entity.pdbx_description
1 polymer ?
#
loop_
_entity_poly.entity_id
_entity_poly.type
_entity_poly.pdbx_seq_one_letter_code
_entity_poly.pdbx_strand_id
1 'polypeptide(L)' 'MDNHSAMIRELGGPHRLAHDLTQAGVAVKPVTARAWAIRNSIPAKYWPVIQTVAKASGKSITINSLAQALDTGAQQ' A
#
# COMPACT_ATOMS: atom_id res chain seq x y z
N MET A 1 4.26 5.78 14.65
CA MET A 1 3.10 5.59 13.75
C MET A 1 3.59 4.90 12.49
N ASP A 2 3.23 3.62 12.30
CA ASP A 2 3.33 2.92 11.01
C ASP A 2 2.79 3.85 9.93
N ASN A 3 3.47 4.07 8.79
CA ASN A 3 3.03 5.11 7.86
C ASN A 3 2.80 4.61 6.44
N HIS A 4 2.03 3.52 6.34
CA HIS A 4 1.46 3.12 5.05
C HIS A 4 0.55 4.22 4.46
N SER A 5 0.01 5.14 5.25
CA SER A 5 -0.73 6.33 4.76
C SER A 5 0.09 7.17 3.81
N ALA A 6 1.32 7.53 4.18
CA ALA A 6 2.21 8.32 3.35
C ALA A 6 2.49 7.58 2.03
N MET A 7 2.77 6.30 2.11
CA MET A 7 3.04 5.47 0.94
C MET A 7 1.81 5.31 0.03
N ILE A 8 0.61 5.15 0.60
CA ILE A 8 -0.65 5.12 -0.15
C ILE A 8 -0.91 6.48 -0.82
N ARG A 9 -0.59 7.60 -0.16
CA ARG A 9 -0.66 8.94 -0.77
C ARG A 9 0.33 9.08 -1.92
N GLU A 10 1.58 8.66 -1.72
CA GLU A 10 2.61 8.64 -2.76
C GLU A 10 2.17 7.80 -3.96
N LEU A 11 1.47 6.68 -3.74
CA LEU A 11 0.88 5.84 -4.79
C LEU A 11 -0.27 6.53 -5.57
N GLY A 12 -0.66 7.75 -5.21
CA GLY A 12 -1.76 8.49 -5.85
C GLY A 12 -3.06 8.43 -5.05
N GLY A 13 -2.99 7.99 -3.79
CA GLY A 13 -4.11 7.88 -2.87
C GLY A 13 -4.82 6.52 -2.91
N PRO A 14 -5.72 6.28 -1.95
CA PRO A 14 -6.39 4.98 -1.79
C PRO A 14 -7.29 4.59 -2.97
N HIS A 15 -7.89 5.56 -3.66
CA HIS A 15 -8.71 5.29 -4.84
C HIS A 15 -7.87 4.83 -6.03
N ARG A 16 -6.74 5.51 -6.28
CA ARG A 16 -5.81 5.14 -7.34
C ARG A 16 -5.19 3.77 -7.06
N LEU A 17 -4.76 3.54 -5.83
CA LEU A 17 -4.25 2.23 -5.41
C LEU A 17 -5.27 1.11 -5.63
N ALA A 18 -6.52 1.29 -5.22
CA ALA A 18 -7.57 0.29 -5.44
C ALA A 18 -7.81 0.02 -6.94
N HIS A 19 -7.79 1.07 -7.76
CA HIS A 19 -7.91 0.97 -9.21
C HIS A 19 -6.74 0.17 -9.81
N ASP A 20 -5.51 0.55 -9.51
CA ASP A 20 -4.30 -0.09 -10.05
C ASP A 20 -4.21 -1.57 -9.61
N LEU A 21 -4.57 -1.88 -8.37
CA LEU A 21 -4.66 -3.27 -7.88
C LEU A 21 -5.72 -4.07 -8.64
N THR A 22 -6.88 -3.47 -8.91
CA THR A 22 -7.94 -4.12 -9.68
C THR A 22 -7.50 -4.36 -11.13
N GLN A 23 -6.78 -3.42 -11.74
CA GLN A 23 -6.17 -3.60 -13.07
C GLN A 23 -5.11 -4.71 -13.07
N ALA A 24 -4.38 -4.88 -11.97
CA ALA A 24 -3.42 -5.98 -11.77
C ALA A 24 -4.09 -7.32 -11.40
N GLY A 25 -5.43 -7.43 -11.47
CA GLY A 25 -6.17 -8.66 -11.19
C GLY A 25 -6.53 -8.89 -9.71
N VAL A 26 -6.27 -7.93 -8.84
CA VAL A 26 -6.62 -8.01 -7.41
C VAL A 26 -7.79 -7.09 -7.10
N ALA A 27 -8.97 -7.68 -6.93
CA ALA A 27 -10.17 -6.93 -6.58
C ALA A 27 -10.05 -6.33 -5.16
N VAL A 28 -9.83 -5.01 -5.09
CA VAL A 28 -9.82 -4.24 -3.84
C VAL A 28 -10.84 -3.13 -3.96
N LYS A 29 -11.81 -3.08 -3.05
CA LYS A 29 -12.78 -1.98 -3.01
C LYS A 29 -12.08 -0.69 -2.56
N PRO A 30 -12.45 0.50 -3.08
CA PRO A 30 -11.88 1.78 -2.65
C PRO A 30 -11.98 2.01 -1.13
N VAL A 31 -13.08 1.57 -0.52
CA VAL A 31 -13.27 1.63 0.94
C VAL A 31 -12.23 0.82 1.71
N THR A 32 -11.77 -0.31 1.16
CA THR A 32 -10.75 -1.16 1.76
C THR A 32 -9.38 -0.49 1.69
N ALA A 33 -8.99 0.05 0.54
CA ALA A 33 -7.75 0.81 0.41
C ALA A 33 -7.75 2.08 1.29
N ARG A 34 -8.90 2.73 1.44
CA ARG A 34 -9.07 3.85 2.37
C ARG A 34 -8.91 3.40 3.83
N ALA A 35 -9.44 2.24 4.19
CA ALA A 35 -9.26 1.66 5.52
C ALA A 35 -7.78 1.34 5.79
N TRP A 36 -7.01 0.88 4.80
CA TRP A 36 -5.57 0.67 4.93
C TRP A 36 -4.80 1.95 5.18
N ALA A 37 -5.18 3.04 4.50
CA ALA A 37 -4.61 4.35 4.79
C ALA A 37 -4.94 4.78 6.23
N ILE A 38 -6.22 4.81 6.61
CA ILE A 38 -6.64 5.24 7.96
C ILE A 38 -5.97 4.40 9.08
N ARG A 39 -5.91 3.08 8.90
CA ARG A 39 -5.31 2.16 9.87
C ARG A 39 -3.79 2.02 9.74
N ASN A 40 -3.18 2.71 8.76
CA ASN A 40 -1.78 2.59 8.44
C ASN A 40 -1.28 1.14 8.27
N SER A 41 -2.15 0.26 7.76
CA SER A 41 -1.87 -1.16 7.69
C SER A 41 -2.39 -1.73 6.38
N ILE A 42 -1.45 -2.20 5.56
CA ILE A 42 -1.72 -2.95 4.34
C ILE A 42 -1.41 -4.43 4.63
N PRO A 43 -2.35 -5.35 4.47
CA PRO A 43 -2.09 -6.77 4.71
C PRO A 43 -0.99 -7.32 3.78
N ALA A 44 -0.08 -8.13 4.34
CA ALA A 44 1.10 -8.63 3.65
C ALA A 44 0.81 -9.37 2.32
N LYS A 45 -0.35 -10.02 2.21
CA LYS A 45 -0.81 -10.69 0.98
C LYS A 45 -0.92 -9.76 -0.23
N TYR A 46 -1.04 -8.45 -0.02
CA TYR A 46 -1.13 -7.45 -1.10
C TYR A 46 0.22 -6.85 -1.48
N TRP A 47 1.27 -7.03 -0.67
CA TRP A 47 2.57 -6.37 -0.87
C TRP A 47 3.25 -6.69 -2.21
N PRO A 48 3.29 -7.95 -2.69
CA PRO A 48 3.94 -8.26 -3.97
C PRO A 48 3.29 -7.54 -5.16
N VAL A 49 1.95 -7.47 -5.14
CA VAL A 49 1.20 -6.78 -6.19
C VAL A 49 1.40 -5.28 -6.07
N ILE A 50 1.36 -4.72 -4.85
CA ILE A 50 1.62 -3.28 -4.62
C ILE A 50 3.01 -2.87 -5.12
N GLN A 51 4.05 -3.67 -4.85
CA GLN A 51 5.38 -3.44 -5.41
C GLN A 51 5.34 -3.43 -6.95
N THR A 52 4.59 -4.36 -7.55
CA THR A 52 4.46 -4.46 -9.01
C THR A 52 3.77 -3.22 -9.60
N VAL A 53 2.64 -2.77 -9.05
CA VAL A 53 1.96 -1.54 -9.53
C VAL A 53 2.74 -0.27 -9.21
N ALA A 54 3.46 -0.23 -8.09
CA ALA A 54 4.36 0.87 -7.76
C ALA A 54 5.47 0.99 -8.81
N LYS A 55 6.13 -0.12 -9.15
CA LYS A 55 7.18 -0.17 -10.18
C LYS A 55 6.64 0.25 -11.55
N ALA A 56 5.45 -0.23 -11.93
CA ALA A 56 4.78 0.16 -13.16
C ALA A 56 4.45 1.67 -13.21
N SER A 57 4.20 2.27 -12.04
CA SER A 57 3.94 3.71 -11.88
C SER A 57 5.22 4.55 -11.70
N GLY A 58 6.41 3.95 -11.88
CA GLY A 58 7.70 4.63 -11.71
C GLY A 58 8.08 4.93 -10.25
N LYS A 59 7.43 4.28 -9.27
CA LYS A 59 7.66 4.47 -7.84
C LYS A 59 8.51 3.34 -7.27
N SER A 60 9.54 3.70 -6.51
CA SER A 60 10.48 2.76 -5.90
C SER A 60 10.00 2.26 -4.53
N ILE A 61 8.81 1.68 -4.49
CA ILE A 61 8.30 1.00 -3.27
C ILE A 61 8.71 -0.47 -3.32
N THR A 62 9.35 -0.94 -2.26
CA THR A 62 9.80 -2.33 -2.10
C THR A 62 9.02 -3.07 -1.03
N ILE A 63 9.09 -4.41 -1.06
CA ILE A 63 8.54 -5.23 0.03
C ILE A 63 9.23 -4.91 1.36
N ASN A 64 10.53 -4.62 1.36
CA ASN A 64 11.24 -4.22 2.57
C ASN A 64 10.72 -2.89 3.13
N SER A 65 10.37 -1.91 2.29
CA SER A 65 9.75 -0.66 2.77
C SER A 65 8.34 -0.89 3.34
N LEU A 66 7.59 -1.86 2.79
CA LEU A 66 6.30 -2.28 3.34
C LEU A 66 6.45 -2.99 4.69
N ALA A 67 7.50 -3.81 4.84
CA ALA A 67 7.82 -4.50 6.09
C ALA A 67 8.36 -3.56 7.18
N GLN A 68 9.29 -2.66 6.83
CA GLN A 68 9.84 -1.66 7.75
C GLN A 68 8.77 -0.69 8.25
N ALA A 69 7.77 -0.40 7.41
CA ALA A 69 6.62 0.39 7.82
C ALA A 69 5.72 -0.31 8.84
N LEU A 70 5.83 -1.64 9.05
CA LEU A 70 5.22 -2.37 10.17
C LEU A 70 6.13 -2.43 11.41
N ASP A 71 7.45 -2.54 11.24
CA ASP A 71 8.37 -2.63 12.38
C ASP A 71 8.49 -1.31 13.15
N THR A 72 8.33 -0.18 12.44
CA THR A 72 8.48 1.16 13.05
C THR A 72 7.30 1.54 13.97
N GLY A 73 6.19 0.81 13.98
CA GLY A 73 5.11 0.96 14.96
C GLY A 73 5.06 -0.14 16.04
N ALA A 74 5.91 -1.18 15.96
CA ALA A 74 6.00 -2.21 16.99
C ALA A 74 6.86 -1.80 18.20
N GLN A 75 7.54 -0.65 18.17
CA GLN A 75 8.45 -0.17 19.22
C GLN A 75 8.02 1.12 19.94
N GLN A 76 6.75 1.53 19.91
CA GLN A 76 6.28 2.72 20.64
C GLN A 76 5.07 2.43 21.53
#